data_AF-A0A6G7SXJ8-F1
#
_entry.id   AF-A0A6G7SXJ8-F1
#
_cell.length_a   1.000
_cell.length_b   1.000
_cell.length_c   1.000
_cell.angle_alpha   90.00
_cell.angle_beta   90.00
_cell.angle_gamma   90.00
#
_symmetry.space_group_name_H-M   'P 1'
#
loop_
_entity.id
_entity.type
_entity.pdbx_description
1 polymer ?
#
loop_
_entity_poly.entity_id
_entity_poly.type
_entity_poly.pdbx_seq_one_letter_code
_entity_poly.pdbx_strand_id
1 'polypeptide(L)'
;MRYRGEGIPHFATDTDICTFFEVALGVEWIDDIDKMKGKAKRDTPFARHLHEALEYLLREHPVTAEQWGQLTHVFFYEDDRLYAYLQDLYDYFYGDRKEPPVAPDPEAPPPEKYWT
;
A
#
# COMPACT_ATOMS: atom_id res chain seq x y z
N MET A 1 18.02 10.99 1.34
CA MET A 1 16.76 11.63 0.88
C MET A 1 15.64 10.69 1.27
N ARG A 2 14.54 11.17 1.87
CA ARG A 2 13.36 10.36 2.18
C ARG A 2 12.56 10.18 0.87
N TYR A 3 12.17 8.96 0.54
CA TYR A 3 11.25 8.68 -0.56
C TYR A 3 9.91 9.38 -0.35
N ARG A 4 9.35 9.98 -1.41
CA ARG A 4 8.11 10.78 -1.38
C ARG A 4 7.12 10.31 -2.44
N GLY A 5 7.01 8.99 -2.61
CA GLY A 5 6.06 8.41 -3.56
C GLY A 5 6.46 8.62 -5.02
N GLU A 6 7.73 8.92 -5.33
CA GLU A 6 8.19 9.05 -6.70
C GLU A 6 7.94 7.74 -7.47
N GLY A 7 7.20 7.81 -8.58
CA GLY A 7 6.83 6.63 -9.38
C GLY A 7 5.46 6.05 -9.06
N ILE A 8 4.74 6.56 -8.06
CA ILE A 8 3.32 6.25 -7.84
C ILE A 8 2.45 7.25 -8.64
N PRO A 9 1.60 6.80 -9.56
CA PRO A 9 0.69 7.68 -10.29
C PRO A 9 -0.15 8.54 -9.35
N HIS A 10 -0.38 9.80 -9.75
CA HIS A 10 -1.18 10.79 -9.04
C HIS A 10 -0.67 11.22 -7.66
N PHE A 11 0.33 10.56 -7.08
CA PHE A 11 0.83 10.85 -5.74
C PHE A 11 1.23 12.33 -5.55
N ALA A 12 1.95 12.90 -6.52
CA ALA A 12 2.42 14.29 -6.44
C ALA A 12 1.35 15.33 -6.79
N THR A 13 0.26 14.93 -7.46
CA THR A 13 -0.73 15.84 -8.07
C THR A 13 -2.11 15.75 -7.44
N ASP A 14 -2.40 14.69 -6.70
CA ASP A 14 -3.66 14.45 -6.02
C ASP A 14 -3.42 14.24 -4.52
N THR A 15 -3.83 15.22 -3.72
CA THR A 15 -3.67 15.21 -2.26
C THR A 15 -4.43 14.05 -1.62
N ASP A 16 -5.56 13.60 -2.16
CA ASP A 16 -6.31 12.48 -1.60
C ASP A 16 -5.56 11.15 -1.80
N ILE A 17 -4.85 11.01 -2.92
CA ILE A 17 -3.98 9.86 -3.19
C ILE A 17 -2.76 9.89 -2.28
N CYS A 18 -2.08 11.03 -2.18
CA CYS A 18 -0.98 11.20 -1.24
C CYS A 18 -1.41 10.83 0.19
N THR A 19 -2.54 11.37 0.65
CA THR A 19 -3.10 11.10 1.98
C THR A 19 -3.43 9.61 2.15
N PHE A 20 -3.96 8.95 1.12
CA PHE A 20 -4.24 7.52 1.19
C PHE A 20 -2.96 6.70 1.46
N PHE A 21 -1.88 6.97 0.73
CA PHE A 21 -0.63 6.23 0.90
C PHE A 21 0.11 6.61 2.20
N GLU A 22 0.22 7.89 2.54
CA GLU A 22 0.96 8.33 3.73
C GLU A 22 0.20 8.07 5.04
N VAL A 23 -1.13 8.18 5.02
CA VAL A 23 -1.96 8.13 6.23
C VAL A 23 -2.75 6.83 6.30
N ALA A 24 -3.60 6.54 5.32
CA ALA A 24 -4.51 5.39 5.42
C ALA A 24 -3.77 4.04 5.36
N LEU A 25 -2.65 3.97 4.62
CA LEU A 25 -1.72 2.85 4.65
C LEU A 25 -0.57 3.04 5.64
N GLY A 26 -0.58 4.14 6.38
CA GLY A 26 0.39 4.42 7.42
C GLY A 26 0.21 3.48 8.62
N VAL A 27 1.30 3.22 9.37
CA VAL A 27 1.30 2.31 10.52
C VAL A 27 0.20 2.59 11.56
N GLU A 28 -0.24 3.84 11.67
CA GLU A 28 -1.30 4.25 12.60
C GLU A 28 -2.71 3.84 12.16
N TRP A 29 -2.95 3.66 10.86
CA TRP A 29 -4.30 3.49 10.29
C TRP A 29 -4.44 2.31 9.32
N ILE A 30 -3.36 1.60 9.04
CA ILE A 30 -3.37 0.47 8.10
C ILE A 30 -4.33 -0.65 8.54
N ASP A 31 -4.54 -0.84 9.85
CA ASP A 31 -5.50 -1.80 10.39
C ASP A 31 -6.97 -1.39 10.18
N ASP A 32 -7.21 -0.11 9.85
CA ASP A 32 -8.53 0.47 9.57
C ASP A 32 -8.80 0.60 8.06
N ILE A 33 -8.03 -0.11 7.22
CA ILE A 33 -8.12 0.00 5.75
C ILE A 33 -9.50 -0.40 5.19
N ASP A 34 -10.28 -1.17 5.95
CA ASP A 34 -11.65 -1.54 5.62
C ASP A 34 -12.57 -0.32 5.46
N LYS A 35 -12.33 0.75 6.23
CA LYS A 35 -13.07 2.02 6.15
C LYS A 35 -12.89 2.72 4.80
N MET A 36 -11.84 2.39 4.05
CA MET A 36 -11.56 2.97 2.73
C MET A 36 -12.22 2.23 1.57
N LYS A 37 -12.67 0.97 1.77
CA LYS A 37 -13.28 0.16 0.71
C LYS A 37 -14.49 0.84 0.06
N GLY A 38 -15.35 1.46 0.87
CA GLY A 38 -16.51 2.19 0.39
C GLY A 38 -16.18 3.46 -0.40
N LYS A 39 -14.98 4.04 -0.24
CA LYS A 39 -14.51 5.19 -1.02
C LYS A 39 -13.83 4.75 -2.31
N ALA A 40 -13.05 3.67 -2.26
CA ALA A 40 -12.34 3.10 -3.41
C ALA A 40 -13.28 2.60 -4.52
N LYS A 41 -14.53 2.23 -4.19
CA LYS A 41 -15.54 1.74 -5.14
C LYS A 41 -16.50 2.81 -5.70
N ARG A 42 -16.36 4.08 -5.32
CA ARG A 42 -17.26 5.14 -5.80
C ARG A 42 -16.87 5.61 -7.19
N ASP A 43 -17.80 6.25 -7.88
CA ASP A 43 -17.50 6.97 -9.11
C ASP A 43 -16.97 8.38 -8.78
N THR A 44 -15.71 8.45 -8.33
CA THR A 44 -15.02 9.71 -7.98
C THR A 44 -13.63 9.79 -8.61
N PRO A 45 -13.02 10.98 -8.74
CA PRO A 45 -11.62 11.11 -9.15
C PRO A 45 -10.67 10.30 -8.27
N PHE A 46 -10.80 10.40 -6.95
CA PHE A 46 -10.02 9.61 -5.99
C PHE A 46 -10.08 8.10 -6.28
N ALA A 47 -11.27 7.54 -6.47
CA ALA A 47 -11.43 6.10 -6.69
C ALA A 47 -10.73 5.63 -7.98
N ARG A 48 -10.82 6.42 -9.05
CA ARG A 48 -10.14 6.14 -10.33
C ARG A 48 -8.63 6.25 -10.19
N HIS A 49 -8.14 7.34 -9.60
CA HIS A 49 -6.70 7.54 -9.40
C HIS A 49 -6.10 6.48 -8.47
N LEU A 50 -6.83 6.05 -7.44
CA LEU A 50 -6.40 4.99 -6.54
C LEU A 50 -6.31 3.65 -7.26
N HIS A 51 -7.30 3.35 -8.11
CA HIS A 51 -7.31 2.14 -8.93
C HIS A 51 -6.11 2.12 -9.88
N GLU A 52 -5.87 3.22 -10.62
CA GLU A 52 -4.73 3.38 -11.52
C GLU A 52 -3.38 3.29 -10.79
N ALA A 53 -3.26 3.89 -9.60
CA ALA A 53 -2.04 3.84 -8.81
C ALA A 53 -1.72 2.42 -8.32
N LEU A 54 -2.72 1.69 -7.82
CA LEU A 54 -2.55 0.31 -7.35
C LEU A 54 -2.28 -0.66 -8.51
N GLU A 55 -2.98 -0.51 -9.64
CA GLU A 55 -2.72 -1.31 -10.85
C GLU A 55 -1.29 -1.08 -11.37
N TYR A 56 -0.82 0.18 -11.40
CA TYR A 56 0.54 0.49 -11.81
C TYR A 56 1.59 -0.10 -10.86
N LEU A 57 1.37 0.00 -9.55
CA LEU A 57 2.24 -0.60 -8.55
C LEU A 57 2.40 -2.11 -8.81
N LEU A 58 1.29 -2.84 -9.01
CA LEU A 58 1.30 -4.28 -9.25
C LEU A 58 1.89 -4.68 -10.61
N ARG A 59 1.81 -3.81 -11.61
CA ARG A 59 2.34 -4.11 -12.94
C ARG A 59 3.83 -3.85 -13.07
N GLU A 60 4.29 -2.70 -12.57
CA GLU A 60 5.65 -2.21 -12.81
C GLU A 60 6.61 -2.46 -11.64
N HIS A 61 6.07 -2.81 -10.46
CA HIS A 61 6.82 -2.93 -9.22
C HIS A 61 7.84 -1.78 -8.97
N PRO A 62 7.43 -0.50 -9.03
CA PRO A 62 8.36 0.63 -9.05
C PRO A 62 8.90 1.01 -7.66
N VAL A 63 8.31 0.49 -6.58
CA VAL A 63 8.62 0.83 -5.18
C VAL A 63 9.25 -0.36 -4.46
N THR A 64 10.37 -0.15 -3.78
CA THR A 64 10.97 -1.19 -2.93
C THR A 64 10.32 -1.21 -1.54
N ALA A 65 10.48 -2.32 -0.81
CA ALA A 65 10.03 -2.45 0.57
C ALA A 65 10.64 -1.37 1.49
N GLU A 66 11.88 -0.95 1.25
CA GLU A 66 12.52 0.15 1.98
C GLU A 66 11.82 1.48 1.70
N GLN A 67 11.58 1.80 0.42
CA GLN A 67 10.88 3.03 0.02
C GLN A 67 9.46 3.07 0.58
N TRP A 68 8.76 1.94 0.52
CA TRP A 68 7.43 1.79 1.12
C TRP A 68 7.46 2.07 2.63
N GLY A 69 8.43 1.53 3.36
CA GLY A 69 8.61 1.79 4.79
C GLY A 69 8.92 3.26 5.10
N GLN A 70 9.68 3.94 4.24
CA GLN A 70 9.92 5.39 4.38
C GLN A 70 8.65 6.23 4.16
N LEU A 71 7.74 5.76 3.31
CA LEU A 71 6.50 6.43 2.98
C LEU A 71 5.41 6.20 4.06
N THR A 72 5.22 4.94 4.45
CA THR A 72 4.09 4.49 5.27
C THR A 72 4.45 4.20 6.73
N HIS A 73 5.74 4.10 7.06
CA HIS A 73 6.22 3.56 8.33
C HIS A 73 5.83 2.09 8.58
N VAL A 74 5.34 1.38 7.56
CA VAL A 74 5.06 -0.06 7.57
C VAL A 74 6.16 -0.76 6.80
N PHE A 75 6.91 -1.63 7.47
CA PHE A 75 8.12 -2.24 6.89
C PHE A 75 7.84 -3.67 6.44
N PHE A 76 8.28 -3.98 5.22
CA PHE A 76 8.36 -5.35 4.72
C PHE A 76 9.83 -5.75 4.63
N TYR A 77 10.12 -7.01 4.92
CA TYR A 77 11.48 -7.54 4.79
C TYR A 77 11.92 -7.68 3.33
N GLU A 78 10.97 -7.87 2.41
CA GLU A 78 11.20 -8.24 1.02
C GLU A 78 10.17 -7.58 0.11
N ASP A 79 10.58 -7.17 -1.09
CA ASP A 79 9.70 -6.60 -2.11
C ASP A 79 8.55 -7.56 -2.45
N ASP A 80 8.82 -8.86 -2.57
CA ASP A 80 7.79 -9.87 -2.84
C ASP A 80 6.68 -9.88 -1.78
N ARG A 81 7.02 -9.63 -0.51
CA ARG A 81 6.02 -9.55 0.57
C ARG A 81 5.21 -8.27 0.50
N LEU A 82 5.85 -7.15 0.13
CA LEU A 82 5.14 -5.90 -0.14
C LEU A 82 4.14 -6.11 -1.29
N TYR A 83 4.56 -6.66 -2.42
CA TYR A 83 3.69 -6.83 -3.58
C TYR A 83 2.61 -7.88 -3.37
N ALA A 84 2.85 -8.92 -2.56
CA ALA A 84 1.79 -9.82 -2.10
C ALA A 84 0.73 -9.08 -1.27
N TYR A 85 1.14 -8.20 -0.35
CA TYR A 85 0.21 -7.36 0.42
C TYR A 85 -0.58 -6.40 -0.48
N LEU A 86 0.09 -5.75 -1.44
CA LEU A 86 -0.56 -4.84 -2.41
C LEU A 86 -1.56 -5.58 -3.30
N GLN A 87 -1.25 -6.83 -3.69
CA GLN A 87 -2.16 -7.67 -4.46
C GLN A 87 -3.41 -8.00 -3.64
N ASP A 88 -3.23 -8.42 -2.39
CA ASP A 88 -4.36 -8.67 -1.48
C ASP A 88 -5.20 -7.41 -1.23
N LEU A 89 -4.57 -6.24 -1.11
CA LEU A 89 -5.26 -4.96 -0.98
C LEU A 89 -6.07 -4.63 -2.23
N TYR A 90 -5.50 -4.83 -3.41
CA TYR A 90 -6.18 -4.64 -4.68
C TYR A 90 -7.38 -5.59 -4.82
N ASP A 91 -7.20 -6.87 -4.50
CA ASP A 91 -8.27 -7.86 -4.54
C ASP A 91 -9.36 -7.57 -3.49
N TYR A 92 -8.99 -6.96 -2.36
CA TYR A 92 -9.96 -6.52 -1.36
C TYR A 92 -10.82 -5.35 -1.82
N PHE A 93 -10.22 -4.39 -2.53
CA PHE A 93 -10.92 -3.22 -3.05
C PHE A 93 -11.65 -3.46 -4.36
N TYR A 94 -11.11 -4.26 -5.27
CA TYR A 94 -11.61 -4.38 -6.64
C TYR A 94 -11.89 -5.82 -7.07
N GLY A 95 -11.33 -6.81 -6.37
CA GLY A 95 -11.59 -8.23 -6.61
C GLY A 95 -12.63 -8.84 -5.67
N ASP A 96 -12.51 -10.16 -5.49
CA ASP A 96 -13.45 -11.00 -4.74
C ASP A 96 -13.06 -11.17 -3.26
N ARG A 97 -11.91 -10.63 -2.82
CA ARG A 97 -11.45 -10.82 -1.44
C ARG A 97 -12.39 -10.11 -0.46
N LYS A 98 -12.86 -10.87 0.53
CA LYS A 98 -13.87 -10.41 1.50
C LYS A 98 -13.27 -9.67 2.69
N GLU A 99 -12.13 -10.14 3.18
CA GLU A 99 -11.46 -9.63 4.37
C GLU A 99 -10.29 -8.71 3.99
N PRO A 100 -10.00 -7.65 4.76
CA PRO A 100 -8.84 -6.81 4.48
C PRO A 100 -7.53 -7.63 4.55
N PRO A 101 -6.48 -7.22 3.82
CA PRO A 101 -5.14 -7.74 4.07
C PRO A 101 -4.68 -7.38 5.48
N VAL A 102 -3.82 -8.21 6.05
CA VAL A 102 -3.21 -7.95 7.36
C VAL A 102 -1.87 -7.28 7.13
N ALA A 103 -1.64 -6.15 7.80
CA ALA A 103 -0.35 -5.47 7.78
C ALA A 103 0.75 -6.35 8.41
N PRO A 104 2.03 -6.20 8.01
CA PRO A 104 3.12 -6.89 8.68
C PRO A 104 3.22 -6.42 10.13
N ASP A 105 3.34 -7.38 11.05
CA ASP A 105 3.57 -7.09 12.46
C ASP A 105 4.98 -6.48 12.65
N PRO A 106 5.10 -5.26 13.20
CA PRO A 106 6.39 -4.61 13.41
C PRO A 106 7.28 -5.33 14.43
N GLU A 107 6.70 -6.15 15.32
CA GLU A 107 7.42 -6.97 16.29
C GLU A 107 7.74 -8.37 15.76
N ALA A 108 7.28 -8.71 14.55
CA ALA A 108 7.57 -10.00 13.95
C ALA A 108 9.09 -10.16 13.74
N PRO A 109 9.66 -11.30 14.17
CA PRO A 109 11.07 -11.53 13.96
C PRO A 109 11.40 -11.55 12.46
N PRO A 110 12.64 -11.20 12.09
CA PRO A 110 13.05 -11.27 10.71
C PRO A 110 12.92 -12.70 10.17
N PRO A 111 12.74 -12.90 8.85
CA PRO A 111 12.73 -14.24 8.27
C PRO A 111 14.02 -15.00 8.62
N GLU A 112 13.95 -16.33 8.77
CA GLU A 112 15.07 -17.18 9.22
C GLU A 112 16.38 -16.92 8.45
N LYS A 113 16.29 -16.56 7.16
CA LYS A 113 17.45 -16.21 6.30
C LYS A 113 18.27 -15.00 6.78
N TYR A 114 17.77 -14.24 7.76
CA TYR A 114 18.43 -13.08 8.35
C TYR A 114 18.98 -13.33 9.77
N TRP A 115 18.91 -14.57 10.30
CA TRP A 115 19.36 -14.92 11.66
C TRP A 115 20.83 -15.40 11.73
N THR A 116 21.60 -15.29 10.65
CA THR A 116 23.01 -15.69 10.57
C THR A 116 23.99 -14.67 11.10
#